data_AF-A0A6J7FHS4-F1
#
_entry.id   AF-A0A6J7FHS4-F1
#
_cell.length_a   1.000
_cell.length_b   1.000
_cell.length_c   1.000
_cell.angle_alpha   90.00
_cell.angle_beta   90.00
_cell.angle_gamma   90.00
#
_symmetry.space_group_name_H-M   'P 1'
#
loop_
_entity.id
_entity.type
_entity.pdbx_description
1 polymer ?
#
loop_
_entity_poly.entity_id
_entity_poly.type
_entity_poly.pdbx_seq_one_letter_code
_entity_poly.pdbx_strand_id
1 'polypeptide(L)'
;MLLERNQLVLASVFGALAGATRSIGIVVFISLVLVLIDRRGGMPARESGSGGLARIGIPAAISLRVLRARDSVLLIALLGPIGWSLFLDDRFGDGFAYVTVQEAWVQKQGPRTWLKVELFSQILHGAPPDYWVGRLIQAFLILVLLSLLPLVAKKLGPGYAAYSAGVLLLAALGTKDFQSMGRYALAAFPVFALVGIELSSRRRLGVIVLIAGAVFLGAGAFGFGRGWYLS
;
A
#
# COMPACT_ATOMS: atom_id res chain seq x y z
N MET A 1 12.69 10.09 6.90
CA MET A 1 12.24 10.63 5.57
C MET A 1 12.07 12.15 5.62
N LEU A 2 12.05 12.87 4.49
CA LEU A 2 12.15 14.35 4.40
C LEU A 2 11.24 15.14 5.36
N LEU A 3 10.01 14.67 5.57
CA LEU A 3 9.06 15.25 6.54
C LEU A 3 9.58 15.17 7.99
N GLU A 4 10.32 14.11 8.34
CA GLU A 4 10.98 13.95 9.65
C GLU A 4 12.07 14.99 9.87
N ARG A 5 12.74 15.41 8.79
CA ARG A 5 13.72 16.51 8.76
C ARG A 5 13.07 17.89 8.63
N ASN A 6 11.74 17.98 8.75
CA ASN A 6 10.94 19.21 8.59
C ASN A 6 11.08 19.86 7.19
N GLN A 7 11.49 19.09 6.18
CA GLN A 7 11.59 19.54 4.79
C GLN A 7 10.24 19.36 4.08
N LEU A 8 9.24 20.12 4.50
CA LEU A 8 7.85 19.98 4.05
C LEU A 8 7.72 20.19 2.53
N VAL A 9 8.38 21.21 1.97
CA VAL A 9 8.36 21.50 0.52
C VAL A 9 8.83 20.29 -0.29
N LEU A 10 10.00 19.73 0.05
CA LEU A 10 10.53 18.57 -0.65
C LEU A 10 9.59 17.37 -0.51
N ALA A 11 9.07 17.13 0.70
CA ALA A 11 8.10 16.05 0.92
C ALA A 11 6.86 16.21 0.03
N SER A 12 6.36 17.44 -0.16
CA SER A 12 5.22 17.72 -1.03
C SER A 12 5.54 17.57 -2.51
N VAL A 13 6.72 18.02 -2.96
CA VAL A 13 7.18 17.85 -4.35
C VAL A 13 7.34 16.37 -4.68
N PHE A 14 8.01 15.58 -3.83
CA PHE A 14 8.12 14.14 -4.02
C PHE A 14 6.76 13.45 -3.94
N GLY A 15 5.84 13.95 -3.09
CA GLY A 15 4.45 13.49 -3.05
C GLY A 15 3.72 13.73 -4.38
N ALA A 16 3.89 14.91 -4.98
CA ALA A 16 3.33 15.24 -6.28
C ALA A 16 3.88 14.34 -7.38
N LEU A 17 5.20 14.16 -7.43
CA LEU A 17 5.85 13.28 -8.40
C LEU A 17 5.40 11.83 -8.25
N ALA A 18 5.27 11.33 -7.02
CA ALA A 18 4.75 9.99 -6.76
C ALA A 18 3.28 9.84 -7.20
N GLY A 19 2.48 10.90 -7.02
CA GLY A 19 1.08 10.95 -7.43
C GLY A 19 0.83 11.19 -8.92
N ALA A 20 1.84 11.62 -9.67
CA ALA A 20 1.73 11.98 -11.09
C ALA A 20 1.61 10.77 -12.04
N THR A 21 1.42 9.56 -11.51
CA THR A 21 1.32 8.34 -12.33
C THR A 21 0.05 7.53 -12.05
N ARG A 22 -0.57 7.67 -10.86
CA ARG A 22 -1.69 6.84 -10.39
C ARG A 22 -2.48 7.50 -9.26
N SER A 23 -3.66 6.95 -8.96
CA SER A 23 -4.52 7.29 -7.81
C SER A 23 -3.86 7.17 -6.43
N ILE A 24 -2.68 6.55 -6.35
CA ILE A 24 -1.88 6.43 -5.12
C ILE A 24 -1.46 7.78 -4.53
N GLY A 25 -1.44 8.85 -5.34
CA GLY A 25 -1.11 10.21 -4.88
C GLY A 25 -2.00 10.69 -3.73
N ILE A 26 -3.28 10.30 -3.73
CA ILE A 26 -4.22 10.64 -2.65
C ILE A 26 -3.81 9.93 -1.35
N VAL A 27 -3.43 8.65 -1.43
CA VAL A 27 -2.94 7.88 -0.28
C VAL A 27 -1.67 8.51 0.29
N VAL A 28 -0.74 8.92 -0.58
CA VAL A 28 0.49 9.61 -0.18
C VAL A 28 0.16 10.91 0.56
N PHE A 29 -0.72 11.74 0.00
CA PHE A 29 -1.13 12.99 0.65
C PHE A 29 -1.74 12.76 2.03
N ILE A 30 -2.74 11.88 2.14
CA ILE A 30 -3.39 11.55 3.42
C ILE A 30 -2.34 11.08 4.44
N SER A 31 -1.43 10.21 4.01
CA SER A 31 -0.40 9.66 4.89
C SER A 31 0.60 10.72 5.34
N LEU A 32 1.02 11.64 4.47
CA LEU A 32 1.89 12.76 4.83
C LEU A 32 1.25 13.67 5.88
N VAL A 33 -0.05 13.98 5.72
CA VAL A 33 -0.82 14.75 6.70
C VAL A 33 -0.90 14.01 8.04
N LEU A 34 -1.20 12.71 8.02
CA LEU A 34 -1.27 11.90 9.25
C LEU A 34 0.07 11.80 9.98
N VAL A 35 1.19 11.63 9.24
CA VAL A 35 2.53 11.65 9.84
C VAL A 35 2.82 13.04 10.46
N LEU A 36 2.44 14.13 9.78
CA LEU A 36 2.66 15.47 10.32
C LEU A 36 1.88 15.70 11.63
N ILE A 37 0.62 15.27 11.69
CA ILE A 37 -0.21 15.38 12.88
C ILE A 37 0.36 14.54 14.03
N ASP A 38 0.74 13.29 13.77
CA ASP A 38 1.35 12.39 14.77
C ASP A 38 2.62 13.03 15.36
N ARG A 39 3.51 13.55 14.50
CA ARG A 39 4.77 14.19 14.93
C ARG A 39 4.61 15.41 15.82
N ARG A 40 3.47 16.08 15.75
CA ARG A 40 3.21 17.29 16.54
C ARG A 40 2.30 17.03 17.74
N GLY A 41 2.06 15.75 18.08
CA GLY A 41 1.24 15.38 19.24
C GLY A 41 -0.26 15.56 19.01
N GLY A 42 -0.72 15.62 17.76
CA GLY A 42 -2.14 15.70 17.43
C GLY A 42 -2.88 14.36 17.56
N MET A 43 -2.19 13.30 17.98
CA MET A 43 -2.76 11.97 18.24
C MET A 43 -2.37 11.52 19.65
N PRO A 44 -3.25 10.77 20.34
CA PRO A 44 -2.96 10.26 21.68
C PRO A 44 -1.71 9.37 21.68
N ALA A 45 -1.00 9.37 22.81
CA ALA A 45 0.21 8.56 22.97
C ALA A 45 -0.06 7.08 22.67
N ARG A 46 0.87 6.46 21.95
CA ARG A 46 0.75 5.09 21.41
C ARG A 46 0.52 4.02 22.49
N GLU A 47 0.90 4.31 23.73
CA GLU A 47 0.79 3.43 24.90
C GLU A 47 -0.43 3.72 25.78
N SER A 48 -1.11 4.86 25.57
CA SER A 48 -2.17 5.35 26.47
C SER A 48 -3.58 4.90 26.09
N GLY A 49 -3.76 4.16 25.00
CA GLY A 49 -5.07 3.81 24.47
C GLY A 49 -5.64 2.54 25.09
N SER A 50 -6.61 2.68 26.01
CA SER A 50 -7.37 1.56 26.62
C SER A 50 -8.50 1.01 25.72
N GLY A 51 -8.80 1.67 24.58
CA GLY A 51 -9.86 1.29 23.66
C GLY A 51 -9.47 0.20 22.63
N GLY A 52 -10.46 -0.58 22.17
CA GLY A 52 -10.25 -1.67 21.20
C GLY A 52 -9.59 -1.22 19.89
N LEU A 53 -9.92 -0.02 19.39
CA LEU A 53 -9.29 0.56 18.19
C LEU A 53 -7.81 0.95 18.41
N ALA A 54 -7.44 1.36 19.62
CA ALA A 54 -6.04 1.66 19.95
C ALA A 54 -5.18 0.38 19.99
N ARG A 55 -5.77 -0.78 20.35
CA ARG A 55 -5.06 -2.08 20.29
C ARG A 55 -4.64 -2.46 18.88
N ILE A 56 -5.41 -2.04 17.87
CA ILE A 56 -5.09 -2.24 16.46
C ILE A 56 -4.33 -1.05 15.84
N GLY A 57 -3.88 -0.10 16.65
CA GLY A 57 -3.06 1.03 16.22
C GLY A 57 -3.80 2.15 15.50
N ILE A 58 -5.13 2.14 15.52
CA ILE A 58 -5.94 3.25 15.01
C ILE A 58 -6.03 4.33 16.10
N PRO A 59 -5.67 5.59 15.81
CA PRO A 59 -5.74 6.66 16.81
C PRO A 59 -7.20 6.92 17.20
N ALA A 60 -7.47 6.97 18.51
CA ALA A 60 -8.83 7.22 19.03
C ALA A 60 -9.34 8.64 18.74
N ALA A 61 -8.43 9.59 18.54
CA ALA A 61 -8.74 10.96 18.18
C ALA A 61 -7.62 11.56 17.32
N ILE A 62 -8.00 12.44 16.39
CA ILE A 62 -7.07 13.18 15.53
C ILE A 62 -7.37 14.67 15.69
N SER A 63 -6.41 15.43 16.20
CA SER A 63 -6.50 16.87 16.38
C SER A 63 -5.89 17.60 15.19
N LEU A 64 -6.75 18.18 14.34
CA LEU A 64 -6.33 19.02 13.21
C LEU A 64 -5.81 20.40 13.65
N ARG A 65 -6.08 20.83 14.89
CA ARG A 65 -5.65 22.14 15.43
C ARG A 65 -4.13 22.31 15.48
N VAL A 66 -3.42 21.20 15.38
CA VAL A 66 -1.96 21.13 15.40
C VAL A 66 -1.34 21.53 14.04
N LEU A 67 -2.17 21.56 12.99
CA LEU A 67 -1.79 22.06 11.68
C LEU A 67 -1.75 23.59 11.68
N ARG A 68 -0.77 24.14 10.97
CA ARG A 68 -0.52 25.59 10.81
C ARG A 68 -0.75 25.97 9.36
N ALA A 69 -1.01 27.24 9.08
CA ALA A 69 -1.20 27.73 7.70
C ALA A 69 -0.04 27.37 6.76
N ARG A 70 1.21 27.37 7.26
CA ARG A 70 2.40 26.96 6.50
C ARG A 70 2.38 25.49 6.03
N ASP A 71 1.56 24.64 6.64
CA ASP A 71 1.45 23.23 6.28
C ASP A 71 0.59 23.02 5.02
N SER A 72 -0.08 24.08 4.55
CA SER A 72 -0.75 24.10 3.24
C SER A 72 0.18 23.74 2.08
N VAL A 73 1.50 23.86 2.27
CA VAL A 73 2.49 23.34 1.31
C VAL A 73 2.28 21.86 0.97
N LEU A 74 1.71 21.06 1.89
CA LEU A 74 1.35 19.66 1.62
C LEU A 74 0.33 19.50 0.50
N LEU A 75 -0.49 20.52 0.22
CA LEU A 75 -1.43 20.52 -0.90
C LEU A 75 -0.71 20.43 -2.25
N ILE A 76 0.57 20.82 -2.34
CA ILE A 76 1.39 20.60 -3.55
C ILE A 76 1.40 19.12 -3.92
N ALA A 77 1.35 18.19 -2.96
CA ALA A 77 1.30 16.76 -3.25
C ALA A 77 0.05 16.35 -4.06
N LEU A 78 -1.05 17.11 -3.98
CA LEU A 78 -2.26 16.88 -4.76
C LEU A 78 -2.12 17.32 -6.22
N LEU A 79 -1.13 18.18 -6.56
CA LEU A 79 -0.88 18.57 -7.95
C LEU A 79 -0.49 17.37 -8.83
N GLY A 80 0.09 16.31 -8.25
CA GLY A 80 0.36 15.06 -8.94
C GLY A 80 -0.89 14.39 -9.53
N PRO A 81 -1.81 13.89 -8.69
CA PRO A 81 -3.03 13.24 -9.17
C PRO A 81 -3.95 14.20 -9.95
N ILE A 82 -4.00 15.49 -9.58
CA ILE A 82 -4.76 16.49 -10.34
C ILE A 82 -4.15 16.66 -11.73
N GLY A 83 -2.84 16.87 -11.83
CA GLY A 83 -2.14 17.03 -13.10
C GLY A 83 -2.26 15.80 -13.99
N TRP A 84 -2.22 14.60 -13.42
CA TRP A 84 -2.47 13.35 -14.15
C TRP A 84 -3.90 13.29 -14.70
N SER A 85 -4.89 13.67 -13.89
CA SER A 85 -6.29 13.67 -14.32
C SER A 85 -6.54 14.71 -15.42
N LEU A 86 -5.98 15.92 -15.29
CA LEU A 86 -6.06 16.96 -16.33
C LEU A 86 -5.37 16.53 -17.63
N PHE A 87 -4.22 15.87 -17.54
CA PHE A 87 -3.55 15.31 -18.70
C PHE A 87 -4.40 14.25 -19.42
N LEU A 88 -5.07 13.37 -18.67
CA LEU A 88 -5.96 12.37 -19.25
C LEU A 88 -7.19 13.00 -19.90
N ASP A 89 -7.73 14.05 -19.31
CA ASP A 89 -8.85 14.81 -19.87
C ASP A 89 -8.45 15.49 -21.18
N ASP A 90 -7.31 16.19 -21.20
CA ASP A 90 -6.75 16.85 -22.38
C ASP A 90 -6.49 15.87 -23.54
N ARG A 91 -5.94 14.69 -23.24
CA ARG A 91 -5.52 13.73 -24.27
C ARG A 91 -6.60 12.75 -24.71
N PHE A 92 -7.52 12.38 -23.81
CA PHE A 92 -8.47 11.29 -24.03
C PHE A 92 -9.92 11.70 -23.80
N GLY A 93 -10.20 12.93 -23.35
CA GLY A 93 -11.55 13.43 -23.06
C GLY A 93 -12.18 12.83 -21.80
N ASP A 94 -11.38 12.15 -20.97
CA ASP A 94 -11.82 11.52 -19.72
C ASP A 94 -10.72 11.66 -18.65
N GLY A 95 -10.85 12.65 -17.77
CA GLY A 95 -9.92 12.85 -16.66
C GLY A 95 -9.82 11.69 -15.67
N PHE A 96 -10.79 10.76 -15.69
CA PHE A 96 -10.79 9.55 -14.87
C PHE A 96 -10.56 8.28 -15.71
N ALA A 97 -9.88 8.41 -16.85
CA ALA A 97 -9.59 7.28 -17.75
C ALA A 97 -8.96 6.06 -17.04
N TYR A 98 -8.18 6.29 -15.97
CA TYR A 98 -7.58 5.23 -15.17
C TYR A 98 -8.59 4.35 -14.39
N VAL A 99 -9.81 4.85 -14.18
CA VAL A 99 -10.95 4.12 -13.60
C VAL A 99 -11.81 3.51 -14.72
N THR A 100 -12.17 4.29 -15.73
CA THR A 100 -13.11 3.87 -16.78
C THR A 100 -12.53 2.77 -17.67
N VAL A 101 -11.24 2.86 -18.02
CA VAL A 101 -10.58 1.85 -18.88
C VAL A 101 -10.54 0.46 -18.23
N GLN A 102 -10.65 0.37 -16.90
CA GLN A 102 -10.66 -0.93 -16.19
C GLN A 102 -11.82 -1.80 -16.68
N GLU A 103 -12.95 -1.22 -17.08
CA GLU A 103 -14.09 -1.97 -17.60
C GLU A 103 -13.76 -2.68 -18.91
N ALA A 104 -13.00 -2.04 -19.80
CA ALA A 104 -12.54 -2.64 -21.06
C ALA A 104 -11.63 -3.87 -20.84
N TRP A 105 -10.96 -3.95 -19.68
CA TRP A 105 -10.13 -5.08 -19.28
C TRP A 105 -10.85 -6.10 -18.39
N VAL A 106 -12.19 -6.05 -18.34
CA VAL A 106 -13.02 -6.92 -17.48
C VAL A 106 -12.65 -6.78 -15.99
N GLN A 107 -12.17 -5.60 -15.60
CA GLN A 107 -11.79 -5.24 -14.22
C GLN A 107 -12.76 -4.21 -13.63
N LYS A 108 -14.05 -4.30 -14.00
CA LYS A 108 -15.08 -3.38 -13.54
C LYS A 108 -15.08 -3.29 -12.01
N GLN A 109 -15.00 -2.08 -11.46
CA GLN A 109 -15.05 -1.86 -10.02
C GLN A 109 -16.46 -2.14 -9.48
N GLY A 110 -16.54 -2.66 -8.25
CA GLY A 110 -17.83 -2.87 -7.56
C GLY A 110 -17.84 -4.09 -6.64
N PRO A 111 -19.02 -4.45 -6.08
CA PRO A 111 -19.14 -5.51 -5.09
C PRO A 111 -18.59 -6.87 -5.53
N ARG A 112 -18.75 -7.23 -6.83
CA ARG A 112 -18.20 -8.49 -7.36
C ARG A 112 -16.66 -8.53 -7.31
N THR A 113 -16.02 -7.39 -7.53
CA THR A 113 -14.56 -7.22 -7.48
C THR A 113 -14.06 -7.19 -6.05
N TRP A 114 -14.76 -6.48 -5.16
CA TRP A 114 -14.40 -6.40 -3.74
C TRP A 114 -14.54 -7.74 -3.02
N LEU A 115 -15.62 -8.48 -3.32
CA LEU A 115 -15.88 -9.82 -2.78
C LEU A 115 -15.17 -10.93 -3.55
N LYS A 116 -14.35 -10.59 -4.56
CA LYS A 116 -13.54 -11.53 -5.35
C LYS A 116 -14.36 -12.66 -5.95
N VAL A 117 -15.59 -12.36 -6.40
CA VAL A 117 -16.54 -13.33 -6.96
C VAL A 117 -15.92 -14.12 -8.12
N GLU A 118 -15.10 -13.46 -8.94
CA GLU A 118 -14.40 -14.09 -10.07
C GLU A 118 -13.42 -15.19 -9.61
N LEU A 119 -12.67 -14.96 -8.52
CA LEU A 119 -11.76 -15.95 -7.97
C LEU A 119 -12.53 -17.19 -7.49
N PHE A 120 -13.62 -16.99 -6.75
CA PHE A 120 -14.44 -18.10 -6.27
C PHE A 120 -15.15 -18.81 -7.42
N SER A 121 -15.60 -18.08 -8.43
CA SER A 121 -16.18 -18.66 -9.65
C SER A 121 -15.19 -19.58 -10.34
N GLN A 122 -13.93 -19.17 -10.49
CA GLN A 122 -12.89 -20.00 -11.11
C GLN A 122 -12.62 -21.29 -10.32
N ILE A 123 -12.60 -21.20 -8.99
CA ILE A 123 -12.42 -22.37 -8.12
C ILE A 123 -13.61 -23.34 -8.25
N LEU A 124 -14.84 -22.81 -8.21
CA LEU A 124 -16.07 -23.61 -8.23
C LEU A 124 -16.37 -24.24 -9.60
N HIS A 125 -15.97 -23.60 -10.70
CA HIS A 125 -16.19 -24.08 -12.06
C HIS A 125 -15.02 -24.87 -12.63
N GLY A 126 -14.09 -25.34 -11.78
CA GLY A 126 -13.07 -26.31 -12.16
C GLY A 126 -11.88 -25.75 -12.95
N ALA A 127 -11.51 -24.48 -12.73
CA ALA A 127 -10.27 -23.95 -13.31
C ALA A 127 -9.05 -24.78 -12.86
N PRO A 128 -8.02 -24.94 -13.70
CA PRO A 128 -6.80 -25.66 -13.37
C PRO A 128 -6.17 -25.18 -12.04
N PRO A 129 -5.64 -26.08 -11.19
CA PRO A 129 -5.08 -25.73 -9.87
C PRO A 129 -3.99 -24.66 -9.89
N ASP A 130 -3.12 -24.68 -10.88
CA ASP A 130 -2.06 -23.70 -11.10
C ASP A 130 -2.58 -22.26 -11.18
N TYR A 131 -3.77 -22.05 -11.76
CA TYR A 131 -4.38 -20.72 -11.91
C TYR A 131 -4.83 -20.11 -10.57
N TRP A 132 -5.50 -20.89 -9.71
CA TRP A 132 -6.08 -20.35 -8.49
C TRP A 132 -5.17 -20.49 -7.26
N VAL A 133 -4.30 -21.50 -7.19
CA VAL A 133 -3.36 -21.69 -6.08
C VAL A 133 -2.43 -20.48 -5.96
N GLY A 134 -1.84 -20.02 -7.07
CA GLY A 134 -0.97 -18.84 -7.07
C GLY A 134 -1.69 -17.56 -6.60
N ARG A 135 -2.98 -17.42 -6.92
CA ARG A 135 -3.81 -16.29 -6.47
C ARG A 135 -4.14 -16.39 -4.98
N LEU A 136 -4.41 -17.59 -4.46
CA LEU A 136 -4.64 -17.80 -3.02
C LEU A 136 -3.39 -17.54 -2.19
N ILE A 137 -2.21 -17.95 -2.68
CA ILE A 137 -0.93 -17.61 -2.02
C ILE A 137 -0.77 -16.10 -1.95
N GLN A 138 -1.03 -15.37 -3.04
CA GLN A 138 -0.96 -13.91 -3.05
C GLN A 138 -2.01 -13.27 -2.12
N ALA A 139 -3.23 -13.81 -2.08
CA ALA A 139 -4.27 -13.37 -1.16
C ALA A 139 -3.84 -13.53 0.30
N PHE A 140 -3.29 -14.70 0.64
CA PHE A 140 -2.76 -15.00 1.96
C PHE A 140 -1.63 -14.04 2.35
N LEU A 141 -0.68 -13.79 1.45
CA LEU A 141 0.41 -12.83 1.71
C LEU A 141 -0.12 -11.42 1.97
N ILE A 142 -1.13 -10.96 1.23
CA ILE A 142 -1.77 -9.67 1.49
C ILE A 142 -2.44 -9.65 2.87
N LEU A 143 -3.14 -10.71 3.27
CA LEU A 143 -3.71 -10.82 4.62
C LEU A 143 -2.64 -10.78 5.71
N VAL A 144 -1.50 -11.46 5.50
CA VAL A 144 -0.34 -11.38 6.41
C VAL A 144 0.14 -9.94 6.51
N LEU A 145 0.36 -9.23 5.40
CA LEU A 145 0.80 -7.83 5.42
C LEU A 145 -0.21 -6.90 6.09
N LEU A 146 -1.51 -7.09 5.85
CA LEU A 146 -2.58 -6.34 6.49
C LEU A 146 -2.62 -6.58 8.01
N SER A 147 -2.40 -7.82 8.45
CA SER A 147 -2.35 -8.17 9.88
C SER A 147 -1.15 -7.58 10.62
N LEU A 148 -0.10 -7.17 9.89
CA LEU A 148 1.06 -6.45 10.45
C LEU A 148 0.82 -4.94 10.60
N LEU A 149 -0.22 -4.37 9.99
CA LEU A 149 -0.49 -2.92 10.07
C LEU A 149 -0.67 -2.38 11.49
N PRO A 150 -1.32 -3.09 12.43
CA PRO A 150 -1.35 -2.69 13.83
C PRO A 150 0.03 -2.53 14.46
N LEU A 151 0.98 -3.41 14.10
CA LEU A 151 2.36 -3.33 14.59
C LEU A 151 3.11 -2.17 13.94
N VAL A 152 2.88 -1.92 12.64
CA VAL A 152 3.42 -0.74 11.95
C VAL A 152 2.92 0.54 12.63
N ALA A 153 1.63 0.62 12.94
CA ALA A 153 1.04 1.77 13.60
C ALA A 153 1.66 2.04 14.98
N LYS A 154 1.90 0.98 15.76
CA LYS A 154 2.52 1.08 17.09
C LYS A 154 4.00 1.47 17.03
N LYS A 155 4.79 0.81 16.17
CA LYS A 155 6.25 0.99 16.14
C LYS A 155 6.69 2.17 15.28
N LEU A 156 6.12 2.31 14.08
CA LEU A 156 6.52 3.34 13.12
C LEU A 156 5.59 4.55 13.17
N GLY A 157 4.29 4.33 13.36
CA GLY A 157 3.30 5.38 13.55
C GLY A 157 2.08 5.21 12.64
N PRO A 158 0.93 5.80 13.02
CA PRO A 158 -0.33 5.64 12.31
C PRO A 158 -0.29 6.16 10.87
N GLY A 159 0.49 7.21 10.57
CA GLY A 159 0.63 7.70 9.19
C GLY A 159 1.33 6.70 8.25
N TYR A 160 2.32 5.95 8.74
CA TYR A 160 2.97 4.89 7.98
C TYR A 160 2.09 3.65 7.80
N ALA A 161 1.28 3.35 8.81
CA ALA A 161 0.26 2.31 8.72
C ALA A 161 -0.84 2.69 7.72
N ALA A 162 -1.30 3.94 7.73
CA ALA A 162 -2.28 4.45 6.77
C ALA A 162 -1.77 4.41 5.33
N TYR A 163 -0.49 4.76 5.11
CA TYR A 163 0.15 4.60 3.80
C TYR A 163 0.13 3.15 3.35
N SER A 164 0.64 2.25 4.19
CA SER A 164 0.71 0.82 3.88
C SER A 164 -0.67 0.22 3.64
N ALA A 165 -1.66 0.58 4.46
CA ALA A 165 -3.05 0.20 4.30
C ALA A 165 -3.61 0.69 2.97
N GLY A 166 -3.44 1.97 2.64
CA GLY A 166 -3.93 2.55 1.40
C GLY A 166 -3.34 1.86 0.16
N VAL A 167 -2.04 1.57 0.15
CA VAL A 167 -1.40 0.83 -0.94
C VAL A 167 -1.97 -0.59 -1.09
N LEU A 168 -2.05 -1.33 0.02
CA LEU A 168 -2.52 -2.71 0.02
C LEU A 168 -4.01 -2.80 -0.32
N LEU A 169 -4.84 -1.91 0.23
CA LEU A 169 -6.28 -1.89 0.01
C LEU A 169 -6.64 -1.40 -1.39
N LEU A 170 -5.96 -0.37 -1.92
CA LEU A 170 -6.19 0.05 -3.31
C LEU A 170 -5.85 -1.07 -4.30
N ALA A 171 -4.76 -1.79 -4.07
CA ALA A 171 -4.43 -2.96 -4.86
C ALA A 171 -5.50 -4.05 -4.68
N ALA A 172 -5.82 -4.41 -3.43
CA ALA A 172 -6.78 -5.46 -3.08
C ALA A 172 -8.18 -5.21 -3.64
N LEU A 173 -8.69 -3.98 -3.56
CA LEU A 173 -10.05 -3.64 -3.97
C LEU A 173 -10.13 -3.28 -5.46
N GLY A 174 -9.03 -2.83 -6.05
CA GLY A 174 -8.97 -2.36 -7.44
C GLY A 174 -8.91 -3.47 -8.49
N THR A 175 -8.75 -4.73 -8.11
CA THR A 175 -8.60 -5.86 -9.05
C THR A 175 -9.62 -6.97 -8.77
N LYS A 176 -10.06 -7.70 -9.79
CA LYS A 176 -11.05 -8.80 -9.65
C LYS A 176 -10.53 -10.05 -8.94
N ASP A 177 -9.22 -10.25 -8.96
CA ASP A 177 -8.50 -11.36 -8.33
C ASP A 177 -7.24 -10.84 -7.60
N PHE A 178 -6.44 -11.73 -7.02
CA PHE A 178 -5.18 -11.37 -6.35
C PHE A 178 -3.96 -11.50 -7.26
N GLN A 179 -4.15 -11.53 -8.58
CA GLN A 179 -3.03 -11.66 -9.50
C GLN A 179 -2.17 -10.39 -9.47
N SER A 180 -0.85 -10.59 -9.44
CA SER A 180 0.14 -9.51 -9.36
C SER A 180 0.04 -8.63 -8.11
N MET A 181 -0.58 -9.11 -7.03
CA MET A 181 -0.62 -8.36 -5.77
C MET A 181 0.77 -8.18 -5.16
N GLY A 182 1.65 -9.16 -5.37
CA GLY A 182 3.03 -9.11 -4.88
C GLY A 182 3.76 -7.83 -5.30
N ARG A 183 3.65 -7.40 -6.57
CA ARG A 183 4.31 -6.17 -7.05
C ARG A 183 3.77 -4.90 -6.41
N TYR A 184 2.47 -4.86 -6.10
CA TYR A 184 1.87 -3.70 -5.45
C TYR A 184 2.21 -3.67 -3.96
N ALA A 185 2.28 -4.84 -3.33
CA ALA A 185 2.69 -4.99 -1.94
C ALA A 185 4.11 -4.47 -1.68
N LEU A 186 5.02 -4.53 -2.65
CA LEU A 186 6.38 -3.95 -2.52
C LEU A 186 6.37 -2.45 -2.17
N ALA A 187 5.35 -1.71 -2.60
CA ALA A 187 5.22 -0.30 -2.27
C ALA A 187 4.84 -0.05 -0.80
N ALA A 188 4.33 -1.06 -0.08
CA ALA A 188 4.08 -1.01 1.37
C ALA A 188 5.39 -1.16 2.18
N PHE A 189 6.41 -0.36 1.81
CA PHE A 189 7.73 -0.37 2.43
C PHE A 189 7.74 -0.30 3.97
N PRO A 190 6.82 0.39 4.67
CA PRO A 190 6.86 0.43 6.13
C PRO A 190 6.64 -0.94 6.77
N VAL A 191 5.89 -1.83 6.13
CA VAL A 191 5.71 -3.21 6.63
C VAL A 191 7.03 -3.97 6.56
N PHE A 192 7.77 -3.83 5.45
CA PHE A 192 9.10 -4.46 5.33
C PHE A 192 10.12 -3.82 6.27
N ALA A 193 10.06 -2.50 6.48
CA ALA A 193 10.91 -1.81 7.46
C ALA A 193 10.66 -2.34 8.88
N LEU A 194 9.39 -2.54 9.27
CA LEU A 194 9.04 -3.18 10.55
C LEU A 194 9.66 -4.57 10.66
N VAL A 195 9.49 -5.43 9.65
CA VAL A 195 10.08 -6.78 9.64
C VAL A 195 11.60 -6.72 9.76
N GLY A 196 12.25 -5.78 9.07
CA GLY A 196 13.69 -5.55 9.19
C GLY A 196 14.13 -5.18 10.60
N ILE A 197 13.38 -4.31 11.28
CA ILE A 197 13.63 -3.95 12.68
C ILE A 197 13.52 -5.19 13.58
N GLU A 198 12.46 -5.99 13.45
CA GLU A 198 12.31 -7.22 14.25
C GLU A 198 13.44 -8.23 14.00
N LEU A 199 13.80 -8.46 12.72
CA LEU A 199 14.84 -9.41 12.35
C LEU A 199 16.24 -8.93 12.77
N SER A 200 16.49 -7.62 12.77
CA SER A 200 17.77 -7.06 13.22
C SER A 200 18.08 -7.37 14.69
N SER A 201 17.04 -7.48 15.52
CA SER A 201 17.17 -7.90 16.92
C SER A 201 17.44 -9.40 17.10
N ARG A 202 17.27 -10.21 16.03
CA ARG A 202 17.36 -11.68 16.05
C ARG A 202 18.27 -12.19 14.95
N ARG A 203 19.59 -12.00 15.12
CA ARG A 203 20.63 -12.30 14.10
C ARG A 203 20.45 -13.63 13.36
N ARG A 204 20.15 -14.73 14.07
CA ARG A 204 19.95 -16.06 13.46
C ARG A 204 18.76 -16.08 12.50
N LEU A 205 17.61 -15.56 12.93
CA LEU A 205 16.42 -15.48 12.08
C LEU A 205 16.64 -14.53 10.90
N GLY A 206 17.31 -13.41 11.12
CA GLY A 206 17.69 -12.49 10.04
C GLY A 206 18.51 -13.17 8.95
N VAL A 207 19.54 -13.94 9.33
CA VAL A 207 20.35 -14.70 8.37
C VAL A 207 19.54 -15.77 7.64
N ILE A 208 18.70 -16.53 8.36
CA ILE A 208 17.83 -17.56 7.75
C ILE A 208 16.91 -16.93 6.71
N VAL A 209 16.26 -15.82 7.03
CA VAL A 209 15.35 -15.11 6.12
C VAL A 209 16.10 -14.59 4.89
N LEU A 210 17.31 -14.04 5.07
CA LEU A 210 18.13 -13.57 3.95
C LEU A 210 18.57 -14.70 3.03
N ILE A 211 19.03 -15.84 3.59
CA ILE A 211 19.41 -17.01 2.80
C ILE A 211 18.20 -17.57 2.07
N ALA A 212 17.07 -17.76 2.76
CA ALA A 212 15.84 -18.24 2.15
C ALA A 212 15.37 -17.30 1.02
N GLY A 213 15.43 -15.98 1.25
CA GLY A 213 15.10 -14.97 0.25
C GLY A 213 16.02 -15.00 -0.96
N ALA A 214 17.34 -15.15 -0.75
CA ALA A 214 18.33 -15.27 -1.83
C ALA A 214 18.14 -16.54 -2.64
N VAL A 215 17.89 -17.67 -1.99
CA VAL A 215 17.59 -18.96 -2.65
C VAL A 215 16.29 -18.85 -3.45
N PHE A 216 15.24 -18.29 -2.87
CA PHE A 216 13.96 -18.13 -3.56
C PHE A 216 14.08 -17.18 -4.77
N LEU A 217 14.80 -16.07 -4.62
CA LEU A 217 15.07 -15.14 -5.72
C LEU A 217 15.88 -15.83 -6.84
N GLY A 218 16.93 -16.58 -6.48
CA GLY A 218 17.76 -17.31 -7.44
C GLY A 218 16.97 -18.39 -8.18
N ALA A 219 16.19 -19.20 -7.46
CA ALA A 219 15.33 -20.22 -8.05
C ALA A 219 14.24 -19.61 -8.96
N GLY A 220 13.62 -18.52 -8.52
CA GLY A 220 12.62 -17.79 -9.31
C GLY A 220 13.22 -17.17 -10.57
N ALA A 221 14.40 -16.54 -10.47
CA ALA A 221 15.11 -15.97 -11.62
C ALA A 221 15.53 -17.06 -12.62
N PHE A 222 16.00 -18.21 -12.12
CA PHE A 222 16.34 -19.36 -12.97
C PHE A 222 15.10 -19.91 -13.69
N GLY A 223 14.00 -20.16 -12.97
CA GLY A 223 12.75 -20.64 -13.56
C GLY A 223 12.17 -19.66 -14.58
N PHE A 224 12.25 -18.36 -14.29
CA PHE A 224 11.86 -17.31 -15.24
C PHE A 224 12.74 -17.33 -16.49
N GLY A 225 14.06 -17.42 -16.34
CA GLY A 225 15.00 -17.52 -17.47
C GLY A 225 14.81 -18.79 -18.32
N ARG A 226 14.29 -19.87 -17.73
CA ARG A 226 13.96 -21.13 -18.42
C ARG A 226 12.56 -21.13 -19.05
N GLY A 227 11.75 -20.10 -18.84
CA GLY A 227 10.40 -20.00 -19.39
C GLY A 227 9.36 -20.89 -18.70
N TRP A 228 9.65 -21.42 -17.51
CA TRP A 228 8.75 -22.32 -16.76
C TRP A 228 7.43 -21.67 -16.30
N TYR A 229 7.23 -20.38 -16.58
CA TYR A 229 5.98 -19.67 -16.33
C TYR A 229 5.05 -19.66 -17.56
N LEU A 230 5.52 -20.16 -18.72
CA LEU A 230 4.78 -20.23 -20.00
C LEU A 230 4.25 -21.65 -20.31
N SER A 231 4.60 -22.62 -19.48
CA SER A 231 4.30 -24.06 -19.62
C SER A 231 3.47 -24.54 -18.45
#